data_AF-A0A7V3AFB4-F1
#
_entry.id   AF-A0A7V3AFB4-F1
#
_cell.length_a   1.000
_cell.length_b   1.000
_cell.length_c   1.000
_cell.angle_alpha   90.00
_cell.angle_beta   90.00
_cell.angle_gamma   90.00
#
_symmetry.space_group_name_H-M   'P 1'
#
loop_
_entity.id
_entity.type
_entity.pdbx_description
1 polymer ?
#
loop_
_entity_poly.entity_id
_entity_poly.type
_entity_poly.pdbx_seq_one_letter_code
_entity_poly.pdbx_strand_id
1 'polypeptide(L)'
;MMLEGRTMARLRTQAERYAHPAIRRNLGVSAAVLLFLIVGHALEAVAAESALPAAKPREFLYLPPAWADRVVFYHSFENGADRPEINRLDGKLRGHQTEPAAGLTGRAYRAPDPKEKKASLQLDSPALSPNRPLTVMLWYRLDAPMREETSFQLLRIGGKGHIASFVHGKGEWCALKEPTYISQVHGFPEIRNHHNSWGGRVWFEPGEWHHAAITVANASEVRIYWDGQLREEIGIKGRLFQ
;
A
#
# COMPACT_ATOMS: atom_id res chain seq x y z
N MET A 1 39.42 9.09 65.58
CA MET A 1 40.61 8.44 66.17
C MET A 1 40.78 7.10 65.48
N MET A 2 42.00 6.85 64.99
CA MET A 2 42.41 5.70 64.18
C MET A 2 42.01 4.35 64.76
N LEU A 3 41.62 3.41 63.89
CA LEU A 3 42.27 2.10 63.75
C LEU A 3 41.70 1.36 62.52
N GLU A 4 42.37 1.60 61.38
CA GLU A 4 42.49 0.61 60.32
C GLU A 4 43.24 -0.64 60.81
N GLY A 5 43.03 -1.75 60.10
CA GLY A 5 44.11 -2.71 59.89
C GLY A 5 43.97 -4.00 60.69
N ARG A 6 43.39 -5.03 60.06
CA ARG A 6 43.86 -6.44 60.09
C ARG A 6 42.93 -7.43 59.37
N THR A 7 42.43 -7.12 58.17
CA THR A 7 41.76 -8.19 57.36
C THR A 7 41.93 -8.09 55.85
N MET A 8 42.71 -7.13 55.35
CA MET A 8 42.98 -6.93 53.91
C MET A 8 44.47 -7.07 53.53
N ALA A 9 45.29 -7.68 54.40
CA ALA A 9 46.72 -7.90 54.15
C ALA A 9 47.07 -9.36 53.83
N ARG A 10 46.11 -10.30 53.88
CA ARG A 10 46.36 -11.73 53.61
C ARG A 10 45.77 -12.29 52.32
N LEU A 11 44.99 -11.51 51.57
CA LEU A 11 44.49 -11.92 50.24
C LEU A 11 45.20 -11.22 49.08
N ARG A 12 46.20 -10.37 49.36
CA ARG A 12 46.95 -9.64 48.33
C ARG A 12 48.25 -10.33 47.91
N THR A 13 48.62 -11.45 48.51
CA THR A 13 49.92 -12.12 48.27
C THR A 13 49.85 -13.38 47.41
N GLN A 14 48.72 -13.69 46.78
CA GLN A 14 48.60 -14.87 45.90
C GLN A 14 48.17 -14.56 44.46
N ALA A 15 47.65 -13.37 44.15
CA ALA A 15 47.23 -13.00 42.79
C ALA A 15 48.34 -12.32 41.95
N GLU A 16 49.43 -11.85 42.55
CA GLU A 16 50.48 -11.11 41.84
C GLU A 16 51.65 -11.98 41.31
N ARG A 17 51.57 -13.31 41.45
CA ARG A 17 52.63 -14.22 40.92
C ARG A 17 52.35 -14.83 39.54
N TYR A 18 51.24 -14.49 38.88
CA TYR A 18 50.92 -15.01 37.54
C TYR A 18 50.39 -13.94 36.57
N ALA A 19 51.01 -12.76 36.56
CA ALA A 19 50.78 -11.77 35.50
C ALA A 19 52.09 -11.51 34.73
N HIS A 20 52.29 -12.26 33.65
CA HIS A 20 53.39 -12.03 32.71
C HIS A 20 53.16 -10.69 31.96
N PRO A 21 54.18 -9.84 31.74
CA PRO A 21 53.99 -8.44 31.29
C PRO A 21 53.55 -8.24 29.82
N ALA A 22 53.17 -9.30 29.10
CA ALA A 22 52.90 -9.24 27.66
C ALA A 22 51.43 -9.03 27.28
N ILE A 23 50.48 -9.06 28.24
CA ILE A 23 49.03 -9.03 27.96
C ILE A 23 48.39 -7.73 28.48
N ARG A 24 49.01 -6.58 28.20
CA ARG A 24 48.41 -5.26 28.47
C ARG A 24 48.40 -4.28 27.30
N ARG A 25 48.89 -4.67 26.12
CA ARG A 25 48.97 -3.76 24.95
C ARG A 25 47.96 -4.00 23.81
N ASN A 26 47.20 -5.11 23.81
CA ASN A 26 46.30 -5.44 22.69
C ASN A 26 44.78 -5.37 23.00
N LEU A 27 44.39 -4.97 24.21
CA LEU A 27 42.97 -4.83 24.58
C LEU A 27 42.35 -3.47 24.18
N GLY A 28 43.16 -2.44 23.88
CA GLY A 28 42.66 -1.12 23.50
C GLY A 28 42.25 -0.99 22.03
N VAL A 29 42.87 -1.77 21.13
CA VAL A 29 42.61 -1.69 19.69
C VAL A 29 41.42 -2.56 19.29
N SER A 30 41.21 -3.70 19.95
CA SER A 30 40.13 -4.65 19.60
C SER A 30 38.73 -4.15 19.98
N ALA A 31 38.60 -3.39 21.08
CA ALA A 31 37.29 -2.85 21.50
C ALA A 31 36.82 -1.68 20.62
N ALA A 32 37.74 -0.84 20.14
CA ALA A 32 37.42 0.29 19.27
C ALA A 32 36.99 -0.17 17.86
N VAL A 33 37.62 -1.22 17.32
CA VAL A 33 37.26 -1.79 16.02
C VAL A 33 35.89 -2.51 16.07
N LEU A 34 35.58 -3.19 17.18
CA LEU A 34 34.27 -3.84 17.34
C LEU A 34 33.12 -2.83 17.45
N LEU A 35 33.35 -1.70 18.14
CA LEU A 35 32.33 -0.65 18.29
C LEU A 35 32.05 0.08 16.96
N PHE A 36 33.07 0.31 16.13
CA PHE A 36 32.90 0.89 14.79
C PHE A 36 32.16 -0.04 13.83
N LEU A 37 32.37 -1.36 13.93
CA LEU A 37 31.61 -2.34 13.12
C LEU A 37 30.14 -2.44 13.56
N ILE A 38 29.84 -2.36 14.85
CA ILE A 38 28.45 -2.40 15.35
C ILE A 38 27.69 -1.11 14.98
N VAL A 39 28.35 0.06 15.04
CA VAL A 39 27.74 1.33 14.61
C VAL A 39 27.60 1.41 13.09
N GLY A 40 28.56 0.87 12.32
CA GLY A 40 28.46 0.76 10.86
C GLY A 40 27.32 -0.13 10.38
N HIS A 41 27.08 -1.27 11.04
CA HIS A 41 25.95 -2.15 10.72
C HIS A 41 24.60 -1.65 11.28
N ALA A 42 24.61 -0.85 12.35
CA ALA A 42 23.39 -0.25 12.89
C ALA A 42 22.92 0.97 12.09
N LEU A 43 23.82 1.68 11.40
CA LEU A 43 23.48 2.83 10.54
C LEU A 43 23.04 2.42 9.13
N GLU A 44 23.42 1.24 8.62
CA GLU A 44 22.86 0.69 7.37
C GLU A 44 21.51 -0.03 7.58
N ALA A 45 21.10 -0.27 8.83
CA ALA A 45 19.81 -0.90 9.13
C ALA A 45 18.61 0.08 9.09
N VAL A 46 18.82 1.36 8.78
CA VAL A 46 17.77 2.38 8.63
C VAL A 46 17.67 2.82 7.16
N ALA A 47 17.35 1.88 6.27
CA ALA A 47 16.75 2.14 4.95
C ALA A 47 16.44 0.85 4.14
N ALA A 48 16.41 -0.33 4.76
CA ALA A 48 15.75 -1.47 4.14
C ALA A 48 14.25 -1.36 4.44
N GLU A 49 13.58 -0.41 3.77
CA GLU A 49 12.15 -0.54 3.53
C GLU A 49 11.98 -1.96 2.95
N SER A 50 11.31 -2.85 3.70
CA SER A 50 11.14 -4.22 3.24
C SER A 50 10.27 -4.16 1.98
N ALA A 51 10.92 -4.07 0.83
CA ALA A 51 10.32 -4.35 -0.45
C ALA A 51 10.05 -5.85 -0.44
N LEU A 52 9.00 -6.26 0.28
CA LEU A 52 8.36 -7.53 0.04
C LEU A 52 8.20 -7.62 -1.48
N PRO A 53 8.62 -8.72 -2.12
CA PRO A 53 8.46 -8.84 -3.56
C PRO A 53 6.99 -8.54 -3.90
N ALA A 54 6.77 -7.74 -4.94
CA ALA A 54 5.43 -7.46 -5.41
C ALA A 54 4.75 -8.81 -5.65
N ALA A 55 3.73 -9.12 -4.85
CA ALA A 55 3.05 -10.40 -4.96
C ALA A 55 2.33 -10.45 -6.30
N LYS A 56 2.35 -11.61 -6.95
CA LYS A 56 1.83 -11.69 -8.32
C LYS A 56 0.31 -11.53 -8.26
N PRO A 57 -0.34 -10.74 -9.12
CA PRO A 57 -1.79 -10.52 -9.07
C PRO A 57 -2.62 -11.81 -9.15
N ARG A 58 -2.05 -12.84 -9.79
CA ARG A 58 -2.61 -14.20 -9.85
C ARG A 58 -2.76 -14.85 -8.48
N GLU A 59 -1.93 -14.48 -7.51
CA GLU A 59 -1.98 -14.95 -6.12
C GLU A 59 -3.15 -14.33 -5.35
N PHE A 60 -3.78 -13.26 -5.87
CA PHE A 60 -4.96 -12.61 -5.27
C PHE A 60 -6.25 -12.91 -6.01
N LEU A 61 -6.23 -13.76 -7.04
CA LEU A 61 -7.40 -14.11 -7.85
C LEU A 61 -8.51 -14.85 -7.08
N TYR A 62 -8.28 -15.21 -5.83
CA TYR A 62 -9.30 -15.86 -5.00
C TYR A 62 -9.74 -14.94 -3.88
N LEU A 63 -11.05 -14.79 -3.78
CA LEU A 63 -11.67 -14.29 -2.57
C LEU A 63 -11.52 -15.37 -1.49
N PRO A 64 -11.04 -15.05 -0.28
CA PRO A 64 -11.01 -16.01 0.81
C PRO A 64 -12.38 -16.69 0.96
N PRO A 65 -12.48 -18.03 1.09
CA PRO A 65 -13.78 -18.72 1.16
C PRO A 65 -14.73 -18.16 2.24
N ALA A 66 -14.17 -17.68 3.35
CA ALA A 66 -14.90 -17.03 4.43
C ALA A 66 -15.61 -15.72 4.05
N TRP A 67 -15.30 -15.15 2.88
CA TRP A 67 -15.91 -13.92 2.36
C TRP A 67 -16.78 -14.18 1.13
N ALA A 68 -16.82 -15.41 0.61
CA ALA A 68 -17.56 -15.75 -0.60
C ALA A 68 -19.07 -15.46 -0.50
N ASP A 69 -19.65 -15.67 0.67
CA ASP A 69 -21.05 -15.34 0.97
C ASP A 69 -21.31 -13.82 1.06
N ARG A 70 -20.27 -13.02 1.32
CA ARG A 70 -20.33 -11.55 1.44
C ARG A 70 -20.25 -10.81 0.11
N VAL A 71 -19.98 -11.51 -0.99
CA VAL A 71 -19.97 -10.90 -2.33
C VAL A 71 -21.37 -10.46 -2.70
N VAL A 72 -21.54 -9.17 -2.86
CA VAL A 72 -22.80 -8.55 -3.29
C VAL A 72 -22.78 -8.16 -4.77
N PHE A 73 -21.60 -8.05 -5.39
CA PHE A 73 -21.46 -7.82 -6.82
C PHE A 73 -20.17 -8.45 -7.34
N TYR A 74 -20.25 -9.15 -8.47
CA TYR A 74 -19.12 -9.69 -9.21
C TYR A 74 -19.43 -9.66 -10.70
N HIS A 75 -18.43 -9.26 -11.49
CA HIS A 75 -18.55 -9.17 -12.94
C HIS A 75 -17.24 -9.62 -13.58
N SER A 76 -17.29 -10.75 -14.29
CA SER A 76 -16.15 -11.32 -15.02
C SER A 76 -16.03 -10.81 -16.46
N PHE A 77 -17.05 -10.12 -16.97
CA PHE A 77 -17.22 -9.66 -18.35
C PHE A 77 -17.39 -10.75 -19.42
N GLU A 78 -17.47 -12.03 -19.04
CA GLU A 78 -17.68 -13.14 -19.98
C GLU A 78 -19.01 -13.04 -20.73
N ASN A 79 -20.07 -12.66 -20.02
CA ASN A 79 -21.44 -12.63 -20.53
C ASN A 79 -21.88 -11.26 -21.06
N GLY A 80 -20.94 -10.32 -21.25
CA GLY A 80 -21.21 -8.93 -21.59
C GLY A 80 -21.42 -8.02 -20.37
N ALA A 81 -21.12 -6.73 -20.52
CA ALA A 81 -21.12 -5.78 -19.41
C ALA A 81 -22.49 -5.55 -18.73
N ASP A 82 -23.61 -5.92 -19.36
CA ASP A 82 -24.95 -5.85 -18.79
C ASP A 82 -25.35 -7.07 -17.93
N ARG A 83 -24.52 -8.12 -17.90
CA ARG A 83 -24.84 -9.41 -17.24
C ARG A 83 -23.79 -9.82 -16.18
N PRO A 84 -23.74 -9.15 -15.01
CA PRO A 84 -22.91 -9.60 -13.89
C PRO A 84 -23.34 -10.99 -13.40
N GLU A 85 -22.38 -11.81 -12.97
CA GLU A 85 -22.65 -13.14 -12.40
C GLU A 85 -23.25 -13.05 -10.99
N ILE A 86 -22.88 -12.02 -10.23
CA ILE A 86 -23.48 -11.73 -8.92
C ILE A 86 -23.92 -10.28 -8.91
N ASN A 87 -25.19 -10.02 -8.60
CA ASN A 87 -25.72 -8.68 -8.40
C ASN A 87 -26.84 -8.70 -7.34
N ARG A 88 -26.45 -8.67 -6.06
CA ARG A 88 -27.35 -8.62 -4.89
C ARG A 88 -27.61 -7.19 -4.41
N LEU A 89 -27.00 -6.20 -5.07
CA LEU A 89 -27.08 -4.78 -4.71
C LEU A 89 -27.88 -3.96 -5.71
N ASP A 90 -28.60 -4.62 -6.64
CA ASP A 90 -29.34 -3.99 -7.75
C ASP A 90 -28.49 -2.97 -8.52
N GLY A 91 -27.21 -3.32 -8.70
CA GLY A 91 -26.21 -2.49 -9.32
C GLY A 91 -26.42 -2.36 -10.81
N LYS A 92 -26.19 -1.16 -11.34
CA LYS A 92 -26.29 -0.85 -12.76
C LYS A 92 -24.92 -0.43 -13.27
N LEU A 93 -24.34 -1.24 -14.16
CA LEU A 93 -23.17 -0.81 -14.91
C LEU A 93 -23.57 0.16 -16.01
N ARG A 94 -22.91 1.31 -16.04
CA ARG A 94 -23.06 2.36 -17.05
C ARG A 94 -21.69 2.72 -17.61
N GLY A 95 -21.68 3.49 -18.70
CA GLY A 95 -20.46 3.94 -19.36
C GLY A 95 -20.29 3.32 -20.75
N HIS A 96 -19.23 3.72 -21.43
CA HIS A 96 -18.93 3.18 -22.75
C HIS A 96 -18.36 1.78 -22.63
N GLN A 97 -19.05 0.83 -23.25
CA GLN A 97 -18.57 -0.53 -23.43
C GLN A 97 -17.71 -0.55 -24.70
N THR A 98 -16.40 -0.60 -24.52
CA THR A 98 -15.45 -0.82 -25.61
C THR A 98 -15.57 -2.23 -26.16
N GLU A 99 -14.93 -2.49 -27.30
CA GLU A 99 -14.77 -3.87 -27.77
C GLU A 99 -14.03 -4.71 -26.72
N PRO A 100 -14.58 -5.87 -26.31
CA PRO A 100 -13.93 -6.65 -25.27
C PRO A 100 -12.60 -7.24 -25.76
N ALA A 101 -11.64 -7.34 -24.86
CA ALA A 101 -10.28 -7.82 -25.08
C ALA A 101 -9.93 -9.02 -24.18
N ALA A 102 -8.75 -9.60 -24.38
CA ALA A 102 -8.22 -10.64 -23.52
C ALA A 102 -7.84 -10.07 -22.13
N GLY A 103 -8.53 -10.57 -21.10
CA GLY A 103 -8.36 -10.28 -19.69
C GLY A 103 -7.40 -11.25 -18.97
N LEU A 104 -7.40 -11.21 -17.62
CA LEU A 104 -6.49 -11.98 -16.78
C LEU A 104 -6.78 -13.49 -16.81
N THR A 105 -8.06 -13.86 -16.74
CA THR A 105 -8.55 -15.26 -16.79
C THR A 105 -9.72 -15.42 -17.76
N GLY A 106 -9.92 -14.48 -18.67
CA GLY A 106 -11.17 -14.35 -19.43
C GLY A 106 -11.22 -13.12 -20.33
N ARG A 107 -12.41 -12.56 -20.55
CA ARG A 107 -12.65 -11.29 -21.24
C ARG A 107 -12.47 -10.10 -20.27
N ALA A 108 -12.14 -8.95 -20.84
CA ALA A 108 -12.11 -7.67 -20.14
C ALA A 108 -12.54 -6.54 -21.07
N TYR A 109 -12.82 -5.37 -20.51
CA TYR A 109 -13.08 -4.16 -21.29
C TYR A 109 -11.88 -3.22 -21.22
N ARG A 110 -11.53 -2.63 -22.36
CA ARG A 110 -10.55 -1.54 -22.40
C ARG A 110 -11.18 -0.27 -21.86
N ALA A 111 -10.40 0.52 -21.13
CA ALA A 111 -10.81 1.90 -20.85
C ALA A 111 -11.00 2.65 -22.19
N PRO A 112 -12.04 3.50 -22.32
CA PRO A 112 -12.19 4.33 -23.50
C PRO A 112 -10.98 5.24 -23.70
N ASP A 113 -10.68 5.59 -24.96
CA ASP A 113 -9.66 6.60 -25.24
C ASP A 113 -10.10 7.94 -24.60
N PRO A 114 -9.27 8.55 -23.73
CA PRO A 114 -9.57 9.84 -23.13
C PRO A 114 -9.94 10.94 -24.14
N LYS A 115 -9.39 10.89 -25.37
CA LYS A 115 -9.68 11.83 -26.45
C LYS A 115 -11.10 11.73 -26.97
N GLU A 116 -11.73 10.56 -26.86
CA GLU A 116 -13.10 10.33 -27.30
C GLU A 116 -14.14 10.87 -26.31
N LYS A 117 -13.73 11.37 -25.13
CA LYS A 117 -14.60 11.89 -24.06
C LYS A 117 -15.71 10.92 -23.66
N LYS A 118 -15.49 9.62 -23.84
CA LYS A 118 -16.43 8.58 -23.48
C LYS A 118 -16.27 8.23 -22.00
N ALA A 119 -17.39 8.01 -21.31
CA ALA A 119 -17.36 7.70 -19.89
C ALA A 119 -16.79 6.29 -19.64
N SER A 120 -15.90 6.15 -18.67
CA SER A 120 -15.47 4.85 -18.14
C SER A 120 -16.64 4.08 -17.53
N LEU A 121 -16.46 2.77 -17.32
CA LEU A 121 -17.44 1.94 -16.64
C LEU A 121 -17.68 2.44 -15.20
N GLN A 122 -18.95 2.54 -14.82
CA GLN A 122 -19.42 3.02 -13.52
C GLN A 122 -20.47 2.05 -12.99
N LEU A 123 -20.34 1.63 -11.73
CA LEU A 123 -21.34 0.84 -11.04
C LEU A 123 -22.18 1.74 -10.13
N ASP A 124 -23.44 1.92 -10.47
CA ASP A 124 -24.39 2.69 -9.68
C ASP A 124 -25.26 1.78 -8.82
N SER A 125 -25.34 2.06 -7.52
CA SER A 125 -26.32 1.43 -6.62
C SER A 125 -26.52 2.28 -5.37
N PRO A 126 -27.77 2.39 -4.85
CA PRO A 126 -28.02 3.04 -3.57
C PRO A 126 -27.35 2.30 -2.39
N ALA A 127 -26.93 1.05 -2.56
CA ALA A 127 -26.24 0.30 -1.53
C ALA A 127 -24.75 0.66 -1.42
N LEU A 128 -24.16 1.26 -2.47
CA LEU A 128 -22.76 1.70 -2.47
C LEU A 128 -22.64 3.02 -1.71
N SER A 129 -22.17 2.92 -0.46
CA SER A 129 -21.97 4.08 0.41
C SER A 129 -20.73 3.87 1.28
N PRO A 130 -19.84 4.87 1.40
CA PRO A 130 -18.72 4.80 2.33
C PRO A 130 -19.16 4.84 3.80
N ASN A 131 -20.44 5.10 4.09
CA ASN A 131 -21.01 4.96 5.43
C ASN A 131 -21.27 3.50 5.82
N ARG A 132 -21.13 2.56 4.88
CA ARG A 132 -21.26 1.13 5.11
C ARG A 132 -19.91 0.46 4.91
N PRO A 133 -19.64 -0.67 5.60
CA PRO A 133 -18.50 -1.50 5.25
C PRO A 133 -18.54 -1.87 3.77
N LEU A 134 -17.47 -1.57 3.05
CA LEU A 134 -17.36 -1.79 1.62
C LEU A 134 -15.96 -2.28 1.30
N THR A 135 -15.86 -3.25 0.39
CA THR A 135 -14.59 -3.64 -0.22
C THR A 135 -14.79 -3.69 -1.71
N VAL A 136 -13.92 -3.00 -2.44
CA VAL A 136 -13.89 -3.02 -3.91
C VAL A 136 -12.52 -3.52 -4.35
N MET A 137 -12.51 -4.47 -5.28
CA MET A 137 -11.31 -5.06 -5.85
C MET A 137 -11.38 -4.94 -7.37
N LEU A 138 -10.26 -4.61 -8.00
CA LEU A 138 -10.13 -4.43 -9.45
C LEU A 138 -8.82 -5.07 -9.92
N TRP A 139 -8.91 -5.83 -11.02
CA TRP A 139 -7.74 -6.25 -11.79
C TRP A 139 -7.63 -5.41 -13.06
N TYR A 140 -6.43 -4.91 -13.34
CA TYR A 140 -6.17 -4.04 -14.46
C TYR A 140 -4.76 -4.28 -15.03
N ARG A 141 -4.51 -3.71 -16.20
CA ARG A 141 -3.23 -3.80 -16.91
C ARG A 141 -3.10 -2.61 -17.85
N LEU A 142 -1.86 -2.18 -18.10
CA LEU A 142 -1.54 -1.27 -19.20
C LEU A 142 -1.03 -2.05 -20.41
N ASP A 143 -1.58 -1.78 -21.59
CA ASP A 143 -1.13 -2.39 -22.85
C ASP A 143 0.02 -1.59 -23.49
N ALA A 144 0.22 -0.34 -23.08
CA ALA A 144 1.23 0.57 -23.62
C ALA A 144 2.23 0.99 -22.53
N PRO A 145 3.50 1.29 -22.89
CA PRO A 145 4.49 1.79 -21.95
C PRO A 145 4.05 3.10 -21.33
N MET A 146 4.29 3.23 -20.03
CA MET A 146 4.13 4.49 -19.32
C MET A 146 5.15 5.52 -19.82
N ARG A 147 4.80 6.78 -19.60
CA ARG A 147 5.59 8.00 -19.84
C ARG A 147 5.47 8.90 -18.61
N GLU A 148 6.31 9.93 -18.51
CA GLU A 148 6.28 10.89 -17.40
C GLU A 148 4.89 11.49 -17.16
N GLU A 149 4.14 11.75 -18.22
CA GLU A 149 2.80 12.34 -18.21
C GLU A 149 1.66 11.33 -17.97
N THR A 150 1.97 10.04 -17.85
CA THR A 150 0.94 8.99 -17.80
C THR A 150 0.06 9.14 -16.57
N SER A 151 -1.24 9.28 -16.83
CA SER A 151 -2.27 9.44 -15.79
C SER A 151 -3.45 8.54 -16.11
N PHE A 152 -3.97 7.86 -15.10
CA PHE A 152 -5.18 7.04 -15.22
C PHE A 152 -5.85 6.86 -13.86
N GLN A 153 -7.18 6.73 -13.89
CA GLN A 153 -7.97 6.48 -12.70
C GLN A 153 -8.22 4.99 -12.54
N LEU A 154 -7.90 4.44 -11.36
CA LEU A 154 -8.12 3.03 -11.04
C LEU A 154 -9.49 2.83 -10.43
N LEU A 155 -9.76 3.55 -9.34
CA LEU A 155 -11.02 3.45 -8.64
C LEU A 155 -11.49 4.83 -8.18
N ARG A 156 -12.80 5.05 -8.27
CA ARG A 156 -13.48 6.15 -7.61
C ARG A 156 -14.78 5.67 -7.01
N ILE A 157 -14.96 5.92 -5.72
CA ILE A 157 -16.26 5.83 -5.05
C ILE A 157 -16.76 7.26 -4.92
N GLY A 158 -17.78 7.62 -5.70
CA GLY A 158 -18.35 8.97 -5.75
C GLY A 158 -19.68 9.11 -5.01
N GLY A 159 -20.09 10.35 -4.74
CA GLY A 159 -21.33 10.70 -4.05
C GLY A 159 -21.28 12.15 -3.55
N LYS A 160 -21.71 12.40 -2.30
CA LYS A 160 -21.55 13.71 -1.64
C LYS A 160 -20.09 14.16 -1.47
N GLY A 161 -19.17 13.19 -1.47
CA GLY A 161 -17.72 13.37 -1.58
C GLY A 161 -17.17 12.23 -2.45
N HIS A 162 -15.84 12.05 -2.47
CA HIS A 162 -15.24 10.91 -3.15
C HIS A 162 -14.03 10.32 -2.43
N ILE A 163 -13.90 9.00 -2.58
CA ILE A 163 -12.67 8.25 -2.31
C ILE A 163 -12.11 7.88 -3.68
N ALA A 164 -10.85 8.19 -3.93
CA ALA A 164 -10.22 7.90 -5.22
C ALA A 164 -8.81 7.33 -5.07
N SER A 165 -8.48 6.48 -6.02
CA SER A 165 -7.17 5.87 -6.24
C SER A 165 -6.85 6.05 -7.72
N PHE A 166 -5.74 6.70 -8.02
CA PHE A 166 -5.33 6.98 -9.39
C PHE A 166 -3.82 7.18 -9.48
N VAL A 167 -3.28 6.97 -10.67
CA VAL A 167 -1.92 7.37 -10.99
C VAL A 167 -1.99 8.69 -11.74
N HIS A 168 -1.14 9.64 -11.33
CA HIS A 168 -1.01 10.93 -11.98
C HIS A 168 0.43 11.17 -12.37
N GLY A 169 0.63 11.51 -13.64
CA GLY A 169 1.91 11.90 -14.19
C GLY A 169 2.19 13.38 -14.02
N LYS A 170 3.30 13.80 -14.61
CA LYS A 170 3.65 15.20 -14.82
C LYS A 170 2.53 15.93 -15.58
N GLY A 171 2.15 17.11 -15.10
CA GLY A 171 1.14 17.95 -15.72
C GLY A 171 1.35 19.42 -15.37
N GLU A 172 0.73 20.31 -16.15
CA GLU A 172 0.88 21.78 -16.01
C GLU A 172 0.50 22.28 -14.61
N TRP A 173 -0.43 21.60 -13.94
CA TRP A 173 -1.00 22.00 -12.65
C TRP A 173 -0.49 21.14 -11.48
N CYS A 174 0.47 20.23 -11.74
CA CYS A 174 0.95 19.28 -10.74
C CYS A 174 2.49 19.29 -10.68
N ALA A 175 3.06 19.49 -9.49
CA ALA A 175 4.52 19.53 -9.29
C ALA A 175 5.21 18.15 -9.41
N LEU A 176 4.48 17.12 -9.86
CA LEU A 176 5.00 15.78 -10.04
C LEU A 176 5.94 15.73 -11.24
N LYS A 177 7.08 15.05 -11.06
CA LYS A 177 8.10 14.85 -12.09
C LYS A 177 7.95 13.52 -12.81
N GLU A 178 7.31 12.55 -12.16
CA GLU A 178 7.09 11.21 -12.66
C GLU A 178 5.71 10.71 -12.23
N PRO A 179 5.19 9.65 -12.87
CA PRO A 179 3.94 9.02 -12.48
C PRO A 179 3.98 8.64 -11.01
N THR A 180 3.00 9.14 -10.28
CA THR A 180 2.89 8.98 -8.84
C THR A 180 1.48 8.51 -8.54
N TYR A 181 1.38 7.54 -7.64
CA TYR A 181 0.08 7.12 -7.16
C TYR A 181 -0.45 8.13 -6.16
N ILE A 182 -1.70 8.52 -6.34
CA ILE A 182 -2.42 9.44 -5.47
C ILE A 182 -3.64 8.74 -4.88
N SER A 183 -3.78 8.86 -3.56
CA SER A 183 -5.03 8.58 -2.87
C SER A 183 -5.74 9.87 -2.51
N GLN A 184 -7.07 9.84 -2.54
CA GLN A 184 -7.88 10.94 -2.05
C GLN A 184 -9.06 10.46 -1.23
N VAL A 185 -9.33 11.19 -0.15
CA VAL A 185 -10.64 11.26 0.51
C VAL A 185 -11.00 12.74 0.52
N HIS A 186 -12.03 13.13 -0.21
CA HIS A 186 -12.30 14.56 -0.42
C HIS A 186 -13.78 14.88 -0.45
N GLY A 187 -14.16 16.03 0.11
CA GLY A 187 -15.50 16.61 -0.02
C GLY A 187 -16.58 15.92 0.81
N PHE A 188 -16.22 14.96 1.66
CA PHE A 188 -17.18 14.40 2.61
C PHE A 188 -17.40 15.39 3.76
N PRO A 189 -18.65 15.68 4.15
CA PRO A 189 -18.92 16.51 5.33
C PRO A 189 -18.21 15.95 6.56
N GLU A 190 -17.58 16.84 7.35
CA GLU A 190 -16.94 16.53 8.65
C GLU A 190 -15.73 15.58 8.59
N ILE A 191 -15.39 15.04 7.42
CA ILE A 191 -14.19 14.24 7.19
C ILE A 191 -13.13 15.17 6.60
N ARG A 192 -11.96 15.22 7.23
CA ARG A 192 -10.82 15.99 6.72
C ARG A 192 -10.46 15.50 5.32
N ASN A 193 -10.18 16.44 4.42
CA ASN A 193 -9.66 16.10 3.11
C ASN A 193 -8.26 15.47 3.22
N HIS A 194 -8.08 14.33 2.57
CA HIS A 194 -6.80 13.66 2.37
C HIS A 194 -6.47 13.68 0.88
N HIS A 195 -5.22 14.03 0.58
CA HIS A 195 -4.65 14.01 -0.76
C HIS A 195 -3.19 13.63 -0.61
N ASN A 196 -2.91 12.33 -0.67
CA ASN A 196 -1.60 11.81 -0.35
C ASN A 196 -0.98 11.20 -1.61
N SER A 197 0.25 11.60 -1.90
CA SER A 197 1.11 10.92 -2.85
C SER A 197 1.82 9.78 -2.15
N TRP A 198 1.83 8.61 -2.77
CA TRP A 198 2.62 7.49 -2.25
C TRP A 198 4.11 7.75 -2.49
N GLY A 199 4.94 7.34 -1.52
CA GLY A 199 6.38 7.27 -1.70
C GLY A 199 6.76 6.09 -2.59
N GLY A 200 7.72 6.29 -3.49
CA GLY A 200 8.24 5.24 -4.37
C GLY A 200 7.88 5.42 -5.85
N ARG A 201 8.48 4.57 -6.68
CA ARG A 201 8.30 4.57 -8.14
C ARG A 201 6.99 3.89 -8.53
N VAL A 202 6.23 4.53 -9.41
CA VAL A 202 4.99 3.97 -9.96
C VAL A 202 5.13 3.82 -11.46
N TRP A 203 5.79 2.73 -11.86
CA TRP A 203 6.04 2.37 -13.25
C TRP A 203 5.61 0.92 -13.48
N PHE A 204 4.68 0.70 -14.41
CA PHE A 204 4.21 -0.65 -14.79
C PHE A 204 4.82 -1.08 -16.09
N GLU A 205 5.18 -2.35 -16.14
CA GLU A 205 5.55 -2.99 -17.39
C GLU A 205 4.29 -3.25 -18.25
N PRO A 206 4.32 -2.94 -19.55
CA PRO A 206 3.25 -3.28 -20.45
C PRO A 206 2.95 -4.78 -20.42
N GLY A 207 1.67 -5.14 -20.36
CA GLY A 207 1.27 -6.54 -20.32
C GLY A 207 1.26 -7.15 -18.91
N GLU A 208 1.74 -6.45 -17.88
CA GLU A 208 1.68 -6.90 -16.50
C GLU A 208 0.30 -6.60 -15.88
N TRP A 209 -0.32 -7.64 -15.31
CA TRP A 209 -1.55 -7.46 -14.55
C TRP A 209 -1.23 -6.87 -13.17
N HIS A 210 -2.18 -6.13 -12.61
CA HIS A 210 -2.12 -5.57 -11.28
C HIS A 210 -3.47 -5.71 -10.59
N HIS A 211 -3.45 -5.68 -9.26
CA HIS A 211 -4.62 -5.72 -8.40
C HIS A 211 -4.65 -4.48 -7.50
N ALA A 212 -5.78 -3.78 -7.49
CA ALA A 212 -6.06 -2.70 -6.56
C ALA A 212 -7.27 -3.06 -5.70
N ALA A 213 -7.20 -2.75 -4.40
CA ALA A 213 -8.34 -2.88 -3.51
C ALA A 213 -8.50 -1.66 -2.61
N ILE A 214 -9.75 -1.26 -2.36
CA ILE A 214 -10.10 -0.26 -1.35
C ILE A 214 -11.10 -0.90 -0.39
N THR A 215 -10.81 -0.80 0.90
CA THR A 215 -11.74 -1.18 1.96
C THR A 215 -12.15 0.06 2.74
N VAL A 216 -13.44 0.22 2.96
CA VAL A 216 -14.00 1.18 3.91
C VAL A 216 -14.57 0.37 5.06
N ALA A 217 -14.05 0.56 6.27
CA ALA A 217 -14.47 -0.19 7.45
C ALA A 217 -15.11 0.76 8.47
N ASN A 218 -16.29 0.37 8.96
CA ASN A 218 -17.02 1.02 10.06
C ASN A 218 -17.18 2.54 9.96
N ALA A 219 -17.19 3.10 8.74
CA ALA A 219 -17.18 4.54 8.50
C ALA A 219 -16.06 5.29 9.27
N SER A 220 -14.97 4.60 9.59
CA SER A 220 -13.88 5.10 10.43
C SER A 220 -12.52 5.00 9.77
N GLU A 221 -12.37 4.11 8.80
CA GLU A 221 -11.09 3.79 8.19
C GLU A 221 -11.27 3.50 6.71
N VAL A 222 -10.36 4.04 5.91
CA VAL A 222 -10.14 3.64 4.51
C VAL A 222 -8.76 3.00 4.43
N ARG A 223 -8.68 1.79 3.90
CA ARG A 223 -7.41 1.15 3.54
C ARG A 223 -7.33 0.93 2.05
N ILE A 224 -6.15 1.16 1.52
CA ILE A 224 -5.86 1.05 0.10
C ILE A 224 -4.71 0.07 -0.09
N TYR A 225 -4.94 -0.93 -0.92
CA TYR A 225 -4.01 -2.01 -1.20
C TYR A 225 -3.63 -2.02 -2.67
N TRP A 226 -2.38 -2.39 -2.93
CA TRP A 226 -1.84 -2.61 -4.26
C TRP A 226 -1.05 -3.90 -4.29
N ASP A 227 -1.43 -4.82 -5.19
CA ASP A 227 -0.75 -6.11 -5.38
C ASP A 227 -0.60 -6.84 -4.03
N GLY A 228 -1.68 -6.77 -3.24
CA GLY A 228 -1.80 -7.36 -1.90
C GLY A 228 -1.09 -6.61 -0.77
N GLN A 229 -0.28 -5.60 -1.08
CA GLN A 229 0.42 -4.81 -0.07
C GLN A 229 -0.45 -3.66 0.41
N LEU A 230 -0.56 -3.47 1.73
CA LEU A 230 -1.16 -2.28 2.31
C LEU A 230 -0.26 -1.09 1.97
N ARG A 231 -0.84 -0.07 1.33
CA ARG A 231 -0.12 1.13 0.92
C ARG A 231 -0.49 2.33 1.77
N GLU A 232 -1.74 2.38 2.20
CA GLU A 232 -2.23 3.49 2.99
C GLU A 232 -3.40 3.10 3.88
N GLU A 233 -3.40 3.70 5.06
CA GLU A 233 -4.49 3.69 6.01
C GLU A 233 -4.86 5.13 6.35
N ILE A 234 -6.13 5.49 6.13
CA ILE A 234 -6.66 6.83 6.36
C ILE A 234 -7.76 6.71 7.40
N GLY A 235 -7.54 7.35 8.56
CA GLY A 235 -8.59 7.54 9.56
C GLY A 235 -9.62 8.56 9.08
N ILE A 236 -10.85 8.11 8.84
CA ILE A 236 -11.98 8.95 8.39
C ILE A 236 -13.06 9.10 9.46
N LYS A 237 -12.71 8.94 10.74
CA LYS A 237 -13.64 9.16 11.87
C LYS A 237 -14.10 10.62 11.87
N GLY A 238 -15.33 10.86 11.44
CA GLY A 238 -15.91 12.20 11.32
C GLY A 238 -17.14 12.46 12.19
N ARG A 239 -17.82 11.44 12.72
CA ARG A 239 -18.94 11.69 13.65
C ARG A 239 -18.43 11.88 15.07
N LEU A 240 -18.54 13.09 15.60
CA LEU A 240 -19.02 13.21 16.97
C LEU A 240 -20.42 12.59 16.97
N PHE A 241 -20.71 11.67 17.90
CA PHE A 241 -22.09 11.31 18.18
C PHE A 241 -22.80 12.60 18.61
N GLN A 242 -23.69 13.11 17.77
CA GLN A 242 -24.70 14.11 18.14
C GLN A 242 -26.07 13.50 17.85
#